data_AF-A0A1F7ZMY8-F1
#
_entry.id   AF-A0A1F7ZMY8-F1
#
_cell.length_a   1.000
_cell.length_b   1.000
_cell.length_c   1.000
_cell.angle_alpha   90.00
_cell.angle_beta   90.00
_cell.angle_gamma   90.00
#
_symmetry.space_group_name_H-M   'P 1'
#
loop_
_entity.id
_entity.type
_entity.pdbx_description
1 polymer ?
#
loop_
_entity_poly.entity_id
_entity_poly.type
_entity_poly.pdbx_seq_one_letter_code
_entity_poly.pdbx_strand_id
1 'polypeptide(L)'
;MAFLHCVLNLDAGAHLAHGSELAKLRGELLSLAPEDRARVVYEALFLEEAHMDAARGGSSGVPGPEEDNGFHFLGFVKGSDGRVWELNGGMPGPLERGVLGDGEDLVSEAGLRLTVGDFVEAAREVEGGGYGGLGVSLVGLVGV
;
A
#
# COMPACT_ATOMS: atom_id res chain seq x y z
N MET A 1 5.41 -4.05 -0.80
CA MET A 1 4.77 -3.88 0.53
C MET A 1 3.35 -3.29 0.48
N ALA A 2 3.12 -2.13 -0.12
CA ALA A 2 1.79 -1.47 -0.12
C ALA A 2 0.61 -2.38 -0.48
N PHE A 3 0.77 -3.22 -1.52
CA PHE A 3 -0.23 -4.22 -1.88
C PHE A 3 -0.61 -5.15 -0.72
N LEU A 4 0.37 -5.73 -0.02
CA LEU A 4 0.14 -6.61 1.14
C LEU A 4 -0.57 -5.87 2.27
N HIS A 5 -0.16 -4.63 2.55
CA HIS A 5 -0.84 -3.80 3.54
C HIS A 5 -2.33 -3.65 3.23
N CYS A 6 -2.69 -3.37 1.98
CA CYS A 6 -4.08 -3.23 1.59
C CYS A 6 -4.84 -4.57 1.65
N VAL A 7 -4.36 -5.62 0.97
CA VAL A 7 -5.14 -6.87 0.84
C VAL A 7 -5.28 -7.66 2.13
N LEU A 8 -4.30 -7.58 3.05
CA LEU A 8 -4.36 -8.29 4.32
C LEU A 8 -5.29 -7.61 5.35
N ASN A 9 -5.55 -6.31 5.18
CA ASN A 9 -6.39 -5.52 6.08
C ASN A 9 -7.78 -5.20 5.49
N LEU A 10 -7.96 -5.24 4.16
CA LEU A 10 -9.25 -5.06 3.51
C LEU A 10 -10.24 -6.11 4.00
N ASP A 11 -11.31 -5.67 4.66
CA ASP A 11 -12.32 -6.52 5.32
C ASP A 11 -11.70 -7.64 6.15
N ALA A 12 -10.63 -7.32 6.88
CA ALA A 12 -9.85 -8.30 7.65
C ALA A 12 -9.38 -9.50 6.81
N GLY A 13 -9.01 -9.27 5.55
CA GLY A 13 -8.50 -10.30 4.63
C GLY A 13 -9.58 -11.22 4.06
N ALA A 14 -10.86 -10.83 4.11
CA ALA A 14 -11.99 -11.64 3.60
C ALA A 14 -11.88 -11.95 2.10
N HIS A 15 -11.13 -11.14 1.34
CA HIS A 15 -10.94 -11.28 -0.10
C HIS A 15 -9.81 -12.25 -0.49
N LEU A 16 -9.11 -12.83 0.48
CA LEU A 16 -8.06 -13.81 0.20
C LEU A 16 -8.68 -15.16 -0.16
N ALA A 17 -8.28 -15.71 -1.31
CA ALA A 17 -8.72 -17.03 -1.74
C ALA A 17 -8.32 -18.09 -0.70
N HIS A 18 -9.29 -18.91 -0.27
CA HIS A 18 -9.06 -19.95 0.72
C HIS A 18 -7.96 -20.93 0.27
N GLY A 19 -6.98 -21.19 1.13
CA GLY A 19 -5.87 -22.09 0.85
C GLY A 19 -4.77 -21.51 -0.04
N SER A 20 -4.90 -20.27 -0.51
CA SER A 20 -3.82 -19.57 -1.22
C SER A 20 -2.61 -19.30 -0.31
N GLU A 21 -1.43 -19.11 -0.93
CA GLU A 21 -0.21 -18.75 -0.19
C GLU A 21 -0.39 -17.45 0.59
N LEU A 22 -1.12 -16.46 0.05
CA LEU A 22 -1.44 -15.22 0.77
C LEU A 22 -2.33 -15.46 2.01
N ALA A 23 -3.31 -16.37 1.93
CA ALA A 23 -4.16 -16.71 3.07
C ALA A 23 -3.35 -17.41 4.18
N LYS A 24 -2.44 -18.33 3.81
CA LYS A 24 -1.54 -19.00 4.74
C LYS A 24 -0.58 -18.01 5.41
N LEU A 25 0.05 -17.15 4.60
CA LEU A 25 0.94 -16.08 5.06
C LEU A 25 0.21 -15.19 6.06
N ARG A 26 -1.02 -14.74 5.75
CA ARG A 26 -1.81 -13.93 6.68
C ARG A 26 -2.01 -14.63 8.03
N GLY A 27 -2.34 -15.93 8.01
CA GLY A 27 -2.53 -16.72 9.22
C GLY A 27 -1.29 -16.75 10.12
N GLU A 28 -0.10 -16.87 9.51
CA GLU A 28 1.19 -16.83 10.21
C GLU A 28 1.49 -15.44 10.77
N LEU A 29 1.28 -14.38 9.98
CA LEU A 29 1.63 -13.01 10.37
C LEU A 29 0.81 -12.47 11.56
N LEU A 30 -0.42 -12.93 11.76
CA LEU A 30 -1.33 -12.37 12.77
C LEU A 30 -0.78 -12.46 14.21
N SER A 31 -0.05 -13.54 14.54
CA SER A 31 0.49 -13.77 15.88
C SER A 31 1.86 -13.12 16.11
N LEU A 32 2.49 -12.58 15.06
CA LEU A 32 3.86 -12.08 15.09
C LEU A 32 3.94 -10.59 15.41
N ALA A 33 5.05 -10.20 16.03
CA ALA A 33 5.45 -8.80 16.19
C ALA A 33 5.88 -8.19 14.83
N PRO A 34 5.89 -6.84 14.69
CA PRO A 34 6.20 -6.19 13.41
C PRO A 34 7.52 -6.63 12.75
N GLU A 35 8.60 -6.79 13.53
CA GLU A 35 9.90 -7.22 13.02
C GLU A 35 9.87 -8.65 12.47
N ASP A 36 9.22 -9.57 13.20
CA ASP A 36 9.04 -10.94 12.75
C ASP A 36 8.16 -11.04 11.51
N ARG A 37 7.12 -10.19 11.41
CA ARG A 37 6.31 -10.09 10.18
C ARG A 37 7.16 -9.68 8.99
N ALA A 38 8.02 -8.67 9.16
CA ALA A 38 8.92 -8.21 8.10
C ALA A 38 9.86 -9.32 7.65
N ARG A 39 10.43 -10.08 8.59
CA ARG A 39 11.30 -11.23 8.28
C ARG A 39 10.57 -12.32 7.49
N VAL A 40 9.38 -12.74 7.94
CA VAL A 40 8.58 -13.77 7.23
C VAL A 40 8.23 -13.32 5.81
N VAL A 41 7.83 -12.06 5.63
CA VAL A 41 7.54 -11.49 4.30
C VAL A 41 8.79 -11.43 3.43
N TYR A 42 9.95 -11.08 4.00
CA TYR A 42 11.22 -11.01 3.29
C TYR A 42 11.72 -12.39 2.83
N GLU A 43 11.49 -13.43 3.64
CA GLU A 43 11.92 -14.81 3.36
C GLU A 43 10.92 -15.58 2.45
N ALA A 44 9.77 -14.99 2.12
CA ALA A 44 8.72 -15.65 1.37
C ALA A 44 9.02 -15.71 -0.14
N LEU A 45 9.59 -16.82 -0.60
CA LEU A 45 9.96 -17.04 -2.01
C LEU A 45 8.80 -16.81 -2.99
N PHE A 46 7.57 -17.22 -2.65
CA PHE A 46 6.42 -17.02 -3.54
C PHE A 46 6.10 -15.53 -3.78
N LEU A 47 6.41 -14.67 -2.81
CA LEU A 47 6.25 -13.21 -2.96
C LEU A 47 7.37 -12.65 -3.84
N GLU A 48 8.60 -13.13 -3.67
CA GLU A 48 9.73 -12.72 -4.51
C GLU A 48 9.46 -13.07 -5.99
N GLU A 49 9.06 -14.31 -6.27
CA GLU A 49 8.73 -14.76 -7.62
C GLU A 49 7.60 -13.94 -8.24
N ALA A 50 6.50 -13.75 -7.50
CA ALA A 50 5.37 -12.95 -7.97
C ALA A 50 5.73 -11.47 -8.16
N HIS A 51 6.59 -10.91 -7.30
CA HIS A 51 7.07 -9.55 -7.42
C HIS A 51 7.95 -9.36 -8.66
N MET A 52 8.87 -10.28 -8.92
CA MET A 52 9.73 -10.26 -10.11
C MET A 52 8.93 -10.41 -11.41
N ASP A 53 7.91 -11.26 -11.42
CA ASP A 53 7.02 -11.42 -12.57
C ASP A 53 6.23 -10.13 -12.83
N ALA A 54 5.62 -9.56 -11.78
CA ALA A 54 4.88 -8.30 -11.87
C ALA A 54 5.76 -7.11 -12.30
N ALA A 55 7.02 -7.05 -11.84
CA ALA A 55 7.97 -6.00 -12.19
C ALA A 55 8.35 -5.97 -13.68
N ARG A 56 8.17 -7.08 -14.39
CA ARG A 56 8.40 -7.18 -15.85
C ARG A 56 7.17 -6.85 -16.69
N GLY A 57 6.01 -6.68 -16.04
CA GLY A 57 4.76 -6.29 -16.70
C GLY A 57 4.64 -4.78 -16.91
N GLY A 58 3.43 -4.33 -17.26
CA GLY A 58 3.12 -2.92 -17.45
C GLY A 58 3.44 -2.38 -18.85
N SER A 59 3.43 -1.06 -18.97
CA SER A 59 3.60 -0.35 -20.25
C SER A 59 4.88 0.49 -20.34
N SER A 60 5.71 0.47 -19.30
CA SER A 60 7.02 1.14 -19.26
C SER A 60 8.15 0.14 -19.48
N GLY A 61 9.35 0.65 -19.78
CA GLY A 61 10.56 -0.16 -19.68
C GLY A 61 10.83 -0.55 -18.22
N VAL A 62 11.40 -1.74 -18.02
CA VAL A 62 11.90 -2.15 -16.71
C VAL A 62 13.23 -1.44 -16.47
N PRO A 63 13.39 -0.67 -15.39
CA PRO A 63 14.66 -0.02 -15.08
C PRO A 63 15.73 -1.07 -14.75
N GLY A 64 16.99 -0.72 -14.98
CA GLY A 64 18.13 -1.47 -14.50
C GLY A 64 18.19 -1.51 -12.97
N PRO A 65 18.79 -2.54 -12.37
CA PRO A 65 18.85 -2.70 -10.91
C PRO A 65 19.63 -1.60 -10.18
N GLU A 66 20.50 -0.89 -10.90
CA GLU A 66 21.32 0.21 -10.37
C GLU A 66 20.69 1.60 -10.61
N GLU A 67 19.54 1.66 -11.30
CA GLU A 67 18.86 2.94 -11.54
C GLU A 67 18.16 3.40 -10.25
N ASP A 68 18.39 4.67 -9.88
CA ASP A 68 17.81 5.25 -8.69
C ASP A 68 16.28 5.37 -8.82
N ASN A 69 15.56 4.95 -7.78
CA ASN A 69 14.11 5.07 -7.71
C ASN A 69 13.73 6.13 -6.69
N GLY A 70 13.35 7.32 -7.18
CA GLY A 70 12.85 8.42 -6.35
C GLY A 70 11.39 8.28 -5.92
N PHE A 71 10.71 7.20 -6.27
CA PHE A 71 9.28 6.99 -5.97
C PHE A 71 9.06 5.96 -4.86
N HIS A 72 7.93 6.09 -4.17
CA HIS A 72 7.57 5.22 -3.06
C HIS A 72 6.10 4.81 -3.10
N PHE A 73 5.81 3.57 -2.70
CA PHE A 73 4.45 3.06 -2.55
C PHE A 73 4.09 2.90 -1.07
N LEU A 74 2.92 3.44 -0.70
CA LEU A 74 2.27 3.23 0.59
C LEU A 74 0.80 2.85 0.37
N GLY A 75 0.14 2.34 1.41
CA GLY A 75 -1.26 1.91 1.36
C GLY A 75 -2.15 2.68 2.34
N PHE A 76 -3.41 2.88 1.96
CA PHE A 76 -4.46 3.38 2.86
C PHE A 76 -5.54 2.33 3.05
N VAL A 77 -5.99 2.14 4.28
CA VAL A 77 -7.09 1.21 4.61
C VAL A 77 -8.09 1.87 5.56
N LYS A 78 -9.38 1.54 5.39
CA LYS A 78 -10.45 1.92 6.32
C LYS A 78 -10.78 0.71 7.21
N GLY A 79 -10.66 0.89 8.52
CA GLY A 79 -11.09 -0.09 9.51
C GLY A 79 -12.62 -0.19 9.59
N SER A 80 -13.12 -1.27 10.20
CA SER A 80 -14.56 -1.43 10.46
C SER A 80 -15.11 -0.42 11.47
N ASP A 81 -14.23 0.25 12.23
CA ASP A 81 -14.53 1.35 13.14
C ASP A 81 -14.50 2.73 12.44
N GLY A 82 -14.35 2.77 11.12
CA GLY A 82 -14.28 3.99 10.33
C GLY A 82 -12.91 4.68 10.33
N ARG A 83 -11.93 4.20 11.13
CA ARG A 83 -10.58 4.79 11.15
C ARG A 83 -9.85 4.57 9.84
N VAL A 84 -9.15 5.59 9.38
CA VAL A 84 -8.29 5.53 8.20
C VAL A 84 -6.84 5.41 8.66
N TRP A 85 -6.15 4.41 8.11
CA TRP A 85 -4.75 4.13 8.43
C TRP A 85 -3.88 4.26 7.17
N GLU A 86 -2.78 4.98 7.31
CA GLU A 86 -1.66 4.97 6.37
C GLU A 86 -0.66 3.89 6.79
N LEU A 87 -0.31 3.03 5.84
CA LEU A 87 0.55 1.88 6.02
C LEU A 87 1.77 2.01 5.10
N ASN A 88 2.88 2.45 5.70
CA ASN A 88 4.14 2.72 5.03
C ASN A 88 5.24 1.86 5.67
N GLY A 89 5.83 0.94 4.90
CA GLY A 89 6.89 0.04 5.38
C GLY A 89 8.20 0.74 5.76
N GLY A 90 8.39 1.99 5.36
CA GLY A 90 9.53 2.82 5.79
C GLY A 90 9.32 3.53 7.13
N MET A 91 8.14 3.42 7.73
CA MET A 91 7.80 4.08 9.00
C MET A 91 7.78 3.07 10.17
N PRO A 92 7.99 3.52 11.43
CA PRO A 92 7.99 2.64 12.60
C PRO A 92 6.65 1.94 12.90
N GLY A 93 5.56 2.37 12.26
CA GLY A 93 4.22 1.82 12.49
C GLY A 93 3.15 2.50 11.64
N PRO A 94 1.89 2.04 11.77
CA PRO A 94 0.75 2.63 11.07
C PRO A 94 0.47 4.05 11.59
N LEU A 95 0.08 4.95 10.68
CA LEU A 95 -0.33 6.31 11.02
C LEU A 95 -1.85 6.44 10.90
N GLU A 96 -2.52 6.84 11.97
CA GLU A 96 -3.95 7.19 11.92
C GLU A 96 -4.11 8.54 11.20
N ARG A 97 -4.93 8.56 10.15
CA ARG A 97 -5.20 9.75 9.34
C ARG A 97 -6.49 10.47 9.75
N GLY A 98 -7.42 9.76 10.38
CA GLY A 98 -8.71 10.29 10.81
C GLY A 98 -9.79 9.21 10.81
N VAL A 99 -11.05 9.65 10.83
CA VAL A 99 -12.24 8.77 10.83
C VAL A 99 -13.17 9.21 9.72
N LEU A 100 -13.67 8.26 8.94
CA LEU A 100 -14.72 8.46 7.94
C LEU A 100 -16.08 8.09 8.53
N GLY A 101 -17.09 8.88 8.20
CA GLY A 101 -18.46 8.69 8.64
C GLY A 101 -19.23 7.62 7.85
N ASP A 102 -20.48 7.43 8.23
CA ASP A 102 -21.40 6.52 7.54
C ASP A 102 -21.60 6.95 6.08
N GLY A 103 -21.42 6.01 5.15
CA GLY A 103 -21.52 6.27 3.71
C GLY A 103 -20.28 6.91 3.08
N GLU A 104 -19.25 7.23 3.86
CA GLU A 104 -17.96 7.69 3.35
C GLU A 104 -16.97 6.52 3.16
N ASP A 105 -16.14 6.61 2.13
CA ASP A 105 -15.09 5.65 1.82
C ASP A 105 -13.77 6.37 1.44
N LEU A 106 -12.74 5.59 1.11
CA LEU A 106 -11.42 6.13 0.79
C LEU A 106 -11.39 6.97 -0.50
N VAL A 107 -12.39 6.83 -1.39
CA VAL A 107 -12.47 7.57 -2.65
C VAL A 107 -13.49 8.72 -2.60
N SER A 108 -14.24 8.86 -1.52
CA SER A 108 -15.06 10.03 -1.22
C SER A 108 -14.20 11.29 -1.03
N GLU A 109 -14.80 12.48 -1.16
CA GLU A 109 -14.12 13.76 -0.93
C GLU A 109 -13.42 13.82 0.45
N ALA A 110 -14.07 13.32 1.49
CA ALA A 110 -13.48 13.22 2.82
C ALA A 110 -12.29 12.24 2.84
N GLY A 111 -12.45 11.06 2.22
CA GLY A 111 -11.40 10.04 2.12
C GLY A 111 -10.15 10.55 1.39
N LEU A 112 -10.33 11.20 0.24
CA LEU A 112 -9.24 11.79 -0.55
C LEU A 112 -8.52 12.88 0.25
N ARG A 113 -9.24 13.71 1.00
CA ARG A 113 -8.64 14.73 1.88
C ARG A 113 -7.81 14.11 3.01
N LEU A 114 -8.30 13.04 3.63
CA LEU A 114 -7.56 12.37 4.71
C LEU A 114 -6.33 11.60 4.21
N THR A 115 -6.32 11.18 2.95
CA THR A 115 -5.30 10.28 2.40
C THR A 115 -4.33 10.98 1.44
N VAL A 116 -4.70 11.09 0.16
CA VAL A 116 -3.81 11.56 -0.91
C VAL A 116 -3.73 13.10 -1.01
N GLY A 117 -4.65 13.82 -0.38
CA GLY A 117 -4.74 15.30 -0.42
C GLY A 117 -3.38 15.97 -0.19
N ASP A 118 -2.76 15.69 0.95
CA ASP A 118 -1.45 16.26 1.32
C ASP A 118 -0.35 15.94 0.29
N PHE A 119 -0.36 14.74 -0.29
CA PHE A 119 0.63 14.32 -1.30
C PHE A 119 0.44 15.07 -2.62
N VAL A 120 -0.81 15.30 -3.04
CA VAL A 120 -1.12 16.09 -4.24
C VAL A 120 -0.77 17.55 -4.03
N GLU A 121 -1.06 18.10 -2.85
CA GLU A 121 -0.68 19.48 -2.50
C GLU A 121 0.83 19.65 -2.50
N ALA A 122 1.57 18.78 -1.81
CA ALA A 122 3.03 18.80 -1.82
C ALA A 122 3.62 18.64 -3.23
N ALA A 123 3.03 17.79 -4.08
CA ALA A 123 3.46 17.61 -5.46
C ALA A 123 3.32 18.89 -6.30
N ARG A 124 2.26 19.68 -6.07
CA ARG A 124 2.03 20.96 -6.75
C ARG A 124 3.03 22.05 -6.36
N GLU A 125 3.46 22.09 -5.09
CA GLU A 125 4.36 23.13 -4.60
C GLU A 125 5.79 23.00 -5.16
N VAL A 126 6.18 21.81 -5.59
CA VAL A 126 7.53 21.50 -6.08
C VAL A 126 7.65 21.60 -7.61
N GLU A 127 6.56 21.93 -8.34
CA GLU A 127 6.57 22.17 -9.80
C GLU A 127 7.53 23.29 -10.29
N GLY A 128 8.33 23.91 -9.41
CA GLY A 128 9.41 24.85 -9.74
C GLY A 128 10.85 24.38 -9.51
N GLY A 129 11.11 23.15 -9.06
CA GLY A 129 12.44 22.73 -8.57
C GLY A 129 13.02 21.47 -9.21
N GLY A 130 13.87 21.62 -10.24
CA GLY A 130 15.10 20.86 -10.54
C GLY A 130 15.11 19.33 -10.73
N TYR A 131 14.19 18.56 -10.17
CA TYR A 131 14.10 17.11 -10.32
C TYR A 131 12.81 16.76 -11.06
N GLY A 132 12.94 15.98 -12.14
CA GLY A 132 11.84 15.69 -13.07
C GLY A 132 10.60 15.15 -12.38
N GLY A 133 9.50 15.90 -12.49
CA GLY A 133 8.10 15.49 -12.31
C GLY A 133 7.78 14.67 -11.05
N LEU A 134 7.24 15.32 -10.02
CA LEU A 134 6.49 14.62 -8.97
C LEU A 134 5.20 14.05 -9.60
N GLY A 135 5.25 12.77 -9.95
CA GLY A 135 4.09 12.01 -10.38
C GLY A 135 3.41 11.37 -9.18
N VAL A 136 2.13 11.68 -8.96
CA VAL A 136 1.27 10.91 -8.05
C VAL A 136 0.45 9.94 -8.88
N SER A 137 0.46 8.66 -8.51
CA SER A 137 -0.40 7.63 -9.08
C SER A 137 -1.26 7.02 -7.99
N LEU A 138 -2.54 6.79 -8.29
CA LEU A 138 -3.51 6.22 -7.37
C LEU A 138 -4.11 4.95 -7.97
N VAL A 139 -4.16 3.89 -7.17
CA VAL A 139 -4.80 2.62 -7.53
C VAL A 139 -5.75 2.23 -6.40
N GLY A 140 -7.03 2.09 -6.73
CA GLY A 140 -8.06 1.63 -5.80
C GLY A 140 -8.30 0.13 -5.92
N LEU A 141 -8.34 -0.57 -4.78
CA LEU A 141 -8.87 -1.94 -4.73
C LEU A 141 -10.37 -1.86 -4.53
N VAL A 142 -11.13 -2.38 -5.49
CA VAL A 142 -12.59 -2.37 -5.49
C VAL A 142 -13.06 -3.82 -5.44
N GLY A 143 -13.96 -4.14 -4.51
CA GLY A 143 -14.62 -5.44 -4.48
C GLY A 143 -15.48 -5.65 -5.73
N VAL A 144 -15.56 -6.90 -6.19
CA VAL A 144 -16.50 -7.34 -7.23
C VAL A 144 -17.80 -7.87 -6.63
#